data_AF-A0A0S3SAD0-F1
#
_entry.id   AF-A0A0S3SAD0-F1
#
_cell.length_a   1.000
_cell.length_b   1.000
_cell.length_c   1.000
_cell.angle_alpha   90.00
_cell.angle_beta   90.00
_cell.angle_gamma   90.00
#
_symmetry.space_group_name_H-M   'P 1'
#
loop_
_entity.id
_entity.type
_entity.pdbx_description
1 polymer ?
#
loop_
_entity_poly.entity_id
_entity_poly.type
_entity_poly.pdbx_seq_one_letter_code
_entity_poly.pdbx_strand_id
1 'polypeptide(L)' 'MMEQTIWGHLPVLMRANSKESIEDILQALWRTRKSGLDTSDRCIIQDMLQLHNESDLDPLLVCLRMLIRR' A
#
# COMPACT_ATOMS: atom_id res chain seq x y z
N MET A 1 14.20 -14.77 -7.82
CA MET A 1 14.45 -13.41 -8.36
C MET A 1 13.23 -12.48 -8.32
N MET A 2 12.08 -12.88 -7.73
CA MET A 2 10.86 -12.05 -7.74
C MET A 2 10.70 -11.16 -6.51
N GLU A 3 11.41 -11.47 -5.42
CA GLU A 3 11.37 -10.68 -4.18
C GLU A 3 11.94 -9.27 -4.41
N GLN A 4 13.03 -9.13 -5.18
CA GLN A 4 13.66 -7.82 -5.40
C GLN A 4 12.75 -6.82 -6.14
N THR A 5 11.83 -7.30 -6.99
CA THR A 5 10.91 -6.44 -7.73
C THR A 5 9.77 -5.94 -6.86
N ILE A 6 9.26 -6.79 -5.97
CA ILE A 6 8.17 -6.45 -5.06
C ILE A 6 8.64 -5.36 -4.09
N TRP A 7 9.73 -5.58 -3.35
CA TRP A 7 10.21 -4.57 -2.38
C TRP A 7 10.62 -3.24 -3.02
N GLY A 8 10.86 -3.21 -4.34
CA GLY A 8 11.12 -2.00 -5.11
C GLY A 8 9.97 -0.98 -5.13
N HIS A 9 8.76 -1.38 -4.71
CA HIS A 9 7.61 -0.48 -4.60
C HIS A 9 7.44 0.14 -3.21
N LEU A 10 8.14 -0.34 -2.16
CA LEU A 10 8.10 0.30 -0.83
C LEU A 10 8.48 1.80 -0.81
N PRO A 11 9.43 2.29 -1.62
CA PRO A 11 9.76 3.72 -1.67
C PRO A 11 8.55 4.62 -2.01
N VAL A 12 7.49 4.10 -2.63
CA VAL A 12 6.25 4.88 -2.84
C VAL A 12 5.62 5.31 -1.52
N LEU A 13 5.75 4.52 -0.45
CA LEU A 13 5.26 4.91 0.88
C LEU A 13 5.96 6.17 1.40
N MET A 14 7.18 6.47 0.94
CA MET A 14 7.86 7.72 1.29
C MET A 14 7.29 8.95 0.57
N ARG A 15 6.41 8.77 -0.43
CA ARG A 15 5.63 9.86 -1.02
C ARG A 15 4.48 10.30 -0.11
N ALA A 16 4.08 9.47 0.85
CA ALA A 16 3.12 9.88 1.86
C ALA A 16 3.70 11.06 2.64
N ASN A 17 2.95 12.16 2.68
CA ASN A 17 3.46 13.45 3.15
C ASN A 17 3.69 13.52 4.67
N SER A 18 3.40 12.44 5.40
CA SER A 18 3.52 12.36 6.86
C SER A 18 3.61 10.91 7.36
N LYS A 19 4.26 10.72 8.50
CA LYS A 19 4.32 9.43 9.18
C LYS A 19 2.93 8.89 9.53
N GLU A 20 2.03 9.76 9.99
CA GLU A 20 0.64 9.40 10.28
C GLU A 20 -0.06 8.80 9.06
N SER A 21 0.14 9.37 7.87
CA SER A 21 -0.43 8.81 6.63
C SER A 21 0.09 7.40 6.36
N ILE A 22 1.39 7.13 6.60
CA ILE A 22 1.94 5.77 6.46
C ILE A 22 1.29 4.82 7.46
N GLU A 23 1.16 5.24 8.72
CA GLU A 23 0.52 4.42 9.76
C GLU A 23 -0.95 4.13 9.44
N ASP A 24 -1.68 5.12 8.94
CA ASP A 24 -3.09 4.99 8.53
C ASP A 24 -3.26 4.01 7.36
N ILE A 25 -2.41 4.13 6.33
CA ILE A 25 -2.37 3.19 5.19
C ILE A 25 -2.09 1.77 5.69
N LEU A 26 -1.07 1.59 6.53
CA LEU A 26 -0.72 0.27 7.09
C LEU A 26 -1.86 -0.31 7.93
N GLN A 27 -2.53 0.53 8.72
CA GLN A 27 -3.64 0.12 9.57
C GLN A 27 -4.87 -0.27 8.75
N ALA A 28 -5.20 0.49 7.71
CA ALA A 28 -6.26 0.17 6.76
C ALA A 28 -5.98 -1.16 6.06
N LEU A 29 -4.75 -1.38 5.59
CA LEU A 29 -4.31 -2.63 4.96
C LEU A 29 -4.34 -3.82 5.90
N TRP A 30 -3.95 -3.61 7.15
CA TRP A 30 -4.00 -4.65 8.17
C TRP A 30 -5.45 -5.06 8.48
N ARG A 31 -6.35 -4.08 8.63
CA ARG A 31 -7.79 -4.34 8.85
C ARG A 31 -8.43 -5.07 7.67
N THR A 32 -8.09 -4.66 6.45
CA THR A 32 -8.65 -5.21 5.21
C THR A 32 -7.90 -6.44 4.68
N ARG A 33 -6.91 -6.98 5.42
CA ARG A 33 -6.09 -8.12 4.99
C ARG A 33 -6.88 -9.39 4.64
N LYS A 34 -8.04 -9.60 5.27
CA LYS A 34 -8.92 -10.77 5.06
C LYS A 34 -10.02 -10.52 4.04
N SER A 35 -10.58 -9.31 4.03
CA SER A 35 -11.73 -8.95 3.20
C SER A 35 -11.34 -8.36 1.84
N GLY A 36 -10.09 -7.94 1.68
CA GLY A 36 -9.69 -7.11 0.55
C GLY A 36 -9.90 -5.62 0.84
N LEU A 37 -9.14 -4.78 0.14
CA LEU A 37 -9.20 -3.33 0.25
C LEU A 37 -10.36 -2.85 -0.63
N ASP A 38 -11.32 -2.12 -0.07
CA ASP A 38 -12.46 -1.61 -0.83
C ASP A 38 -12.05 -0.43 -1.73
N THR A 39 -12.88 -0.09 -2.72
CA THR A 39 -12.66 1.01 -3.66
C THR A 39 -12.45 2.34 -2.92
N SER A 40 -13.16 2.58 -1.81
CA SER A 40 -12.98 3.78 -0.99
C SER A 40 -11.60 3.84 -0.34
N ASP A 41 -11.16 2.76 0.32
CA ASP A 41 -9.82 2.69 0.92
C ASP A 41 -8.72 2.80 -0.15
N ARG A 42 -8.93 2.19 -1.34
CA ARG A 42 -8.01 2.30 -2.47
C ARG A 42 -7.86 3.75 -2.92
N CYS A 43 -8.96 4.49 -3.05
CA CYS A 43 -8.93 5.89 -3.45
C CYS A 43 -8.21 6.76 -2.40
N ILE A 44 -8.44 6.52 -1.11
CA ILE A 44 -7.79 7.24 -0.01
C ILE A 44 -6.28 6.99 -0.04
N ILE A 45 -5.85 5.73 -0.14
CA ILE A 45 -4.43 5.36 -0.17
C ILE A 45 -3.76 5.90 -1.44
N GLN A 46 -4.46 5.86 -2.57
CA GLN A 46 -3.97 6.42 -3.84
C GLN A 46 -3.74 7.93 -3.74
N ASP A 47 -4.68 8.66 -3.14
CA ASP A 47 -4.57 10.11 -2.90
C ASP A 47 -3.42 10.44 -1.94
N MET A 48 -3.35 9.72 -0.80
CA MET A 48 -2.27 9.88 0.19
C MET A 48 -0.88 9.64 -0.40
N LEU A 49 -0.75 8.70 -1.33
CA LEU A 49 0.50 8.36 -2.01
C LEU A 49 0.74 9.18 -3.29
N GLN A 50 -0.20 10.07 -3.63
CA GLN A 50 -0.20 10.87 -4.86
C GLN A 50 0.05 10.00 -6.11
N LEU A 51 -0.58 8.84 -6.15
CA LEU A 51 -0.46 7.88 -7.25
C LEU A 51 -1.41 8.26 -8.37
N HIS A 52 -0.86 8.38 -9.58
CA HIS A 52 -1.66 8.76 -10.75
C HIS A 52 -2.45 7.58 -11.34
N ASN A 53 -2.00 6.34 -11.08
CA ASN A 53 -2.62 5.12 -11.59
C ASN A 53 -2.94 4.14 -10.46
N GLU A 54 -4.11 3.51 -10.53
CA GLU A 54 -4.50 2.39 -9.68
C GLU A 54 -3.54 1.18 -9.83
N SER A 55 -2.94 1.03 -11.01
CA SER A 55 -2.01 -0.07 -11.31
C SER A 55 -0.70 0.01 -10.51
N ASP A 56 -0.33 1.17 -9.99
CA ASP A 56 0.82 1.33 -9.08
C ASP A 56 0.48 0.95 -7.64
N LEU A 57 -0.82 0.90 -7.29
CA LEU A 57 -1.26 0.52 -5.95
C LEU A 57 -1.19 -1.00 -5.75
N ASP A 58 -1.62 -1.79 -6.73
CA ASP A 58 -1.62 -3.26 -6.67
C ASP A 58 -0.29 -3.90 -6.23
N PRO A 59 0.87 -3.57 -6.83
CA PRO A 59 2.15 -4.12 -6.37
C PRO A 59 2.46 -3.72 -4.92
N LEU A 60 2.10 -2.51 -4.49
CA LEU A 60 2.25 -2.05 -3.10
C LEU A 60 1.45 -2.91 -2.12
N LEU A 61 0.19 -3.19 -2.48
CA LEU A 61 -0.70 -4.04 -1.69
C LEU A 61 -0.13 -5.45 -1.54
N VAL A 62 0.49 -5.98 -2.60
CA VAL A 62 1.18 -7.28 -2.58
C VAL A 62 2.38 -7.25 -1.64
N CYS A 63 3.24 -6.22 -1.71
CA CYS A 63 4.37 -6.04 -0.79
C CYS A 63 3.93 -6.06 0.66
N LEU A 64 2.95 -5.20 0.97
CA LEU A 64 2.45 -4.99 2.32
C LEU A 64 1.74 -6.24 2.83
N ARG A 65 0.96 -6.93 1.99
CA ARG A 65 0.37 -8.23 2.36
C ARG A 65 1.42 -9.28 2.65
N MET A 66 2.55 -9.30 1.93
CA MET A 66 3.63 -10.26 2.23
C MET A 66 4.34 -9.93 3.55
N LEU A 67 4.56 -8.65 3.86
CA LEU A 67 5.06 -8.22 5.18
C LEU A 67 4.13 -8.66 6.31
N ILE A 68 2.83 -8.44 6.14
CA ILE A 68 1.79 -8.65 7.14
C ILE A 68 1.45 -10.14 7.34
N ARG A 69 1.69 -10.97 6.31
CA ARG A 69 1.45 -12.42 6.36
C ARG A 69 2.64 -13.24 6.86
N ARG A 70 3.83 -12.66 6.95
CA ARG A 70 5.03 -13.30 7.50
C ARG A 70 5.06 -13.15 9.02
#